data_AF-A0A453PN39-F1
#
_entry.id   AF-A0A453PN39-F1
#
_cell.length_a   1.000
_cell.length_b   1.000
_cell.length_c   1.000
_cell.angle_alpha   90.00
_cell.angle_beta   90.00
_cell.angle_gamma   90.00
#
_symmetry.space_group_name_H-M   'P 1'
#
loop_
_entity.id
_entity.type
_entity.pdbx_description
1 polymer ?
#
loop_
_entity_poly.entity_id
_entity_poly.type
_entity_poly.pdbx_seq_one_letter_code
_entity_poly.pdbx_strand_id
1 'polypeptide(L)'
;WYPRLELSYHGKVVTVTKNRAPSMVRTTVQDLAAAVEEPPRQYVVHERDRDHLLAADEMPDPIPLIDLGRLMAADEAHKLREALQTWGLFLVTNHGIEESLMDAMMSASRDFFRQPPEEKNKCSNLIDDGEHLEMEGYGNDKVVTPQDQGLSWNDRLHLRVEPQDERNFAKWPTHPESFRDVLLEYASRTKRIRDLILRSIAKILDLDEDYFVNKISNTARGFAREMGNGTMSQSSLIHW
;
A
#
# COMPACT_ATOMS: atom_id res chain seq x y z
N TRP A 1 1.22 40.37 -8.84
CA TRP A 1 0.87 41.76 -8.48
C TRP A 1 -0.57 41.80 -8.02
N TYR A 2 -0.83 41.75 -6.71
CA TYR A 2 -2.15 41.97 -6.11
C TYR A 2 -1.98 42.98 -4.96
N PRO A 3 -2.92 43.90 -4.73
CA PRO A 3 -2.73 45.06 -3.88
C PRO A 3 -2.72 44.70 -2.40
N ARG A 4 -1.83 45.36 -1.65
CA ARG A 4 -1.67 45.29 -0.20
C ARG A 4 -2.88 45.95 0.46
N LEU A 5 -3.65 45.20 1.25
CA LEU A 5 -4.75 45.73 2.07
C LEU A 5 -4.18 46.16 3.41
N GLU A 6 -4.19 47.48 3.68
CA GLU A 6 -3.87 48.06 4.98
C GLU A 6 -5.19 48.40 5.69
N LEU A 7 -5.44 47.79 6.85
CA LEU A 7 -6.57 48.14 7.72
C LEU A 7 -6.01 48.73 9.02
N SER A 8 -6.52 49.90 9.40
CA SER A 8 -6.15 50.61 10.63
C SER A 8 -7.22 50.39 11.70
N TYR A 9 -6.81 49.90 12.87
CA TYR A 9 -7.64 49.91 14.09
C TYR A 9 -6.79 50.45 15.24
N HIS A 10 -7.27 51.52 15.90
CA HIS A 10 -6.61 52.17 17.05
C HIS A 10 -5.18 52.68 16.78
N GLY A 11 -4.94 53.28 15.61
CA GLY A 11 -3.69 54.00 15.32
C GLY A 11 -2.44 53.13 15.21
N LYS A 12 -2.58 51.80 15.18
CA LYS A 12 -1.48 50.87 14.89
C LYS A 12 -1.69 50.29 13.49
N VAL A 13 -0.72 50.52 12.60
CA VAL A 13 -0.66 49.86 11.30
C VAL A 13 -0.23 48.41 11.53
N VAL A 14 -1.14 47.46 11.34
CA VAL A 14 -0.84 46.04 11.39
C VAL A 14 -0.60 45.55 9.98
N THR A 15 0.65 45.24 9.65
CA THR A 15 0.98 44.58 8.37
C THR A 15 0.57 43.12 8.46
N VAL A 16 -0.52 42.74 7.80
CA VAL A 16 -0.88 41.33 7.61
C VAL A 16 0.02 40.78 6.51
N THR A 17 1.20 40.28 6.87
CA THR A 17 1.92 39.34 6.00
C THR A 17 1.16 38.03 6.05
N LYS A 18 0.60 37.61 4.91
CA LYS A 18 0.10 36.25 4.74
C LYS A 18 1.32 35.33 4.92
N ASN A 19 1.51 34.82 6.14
CA ASN A 19 2.51 33.81 6.41
C ASN A 19 2.18 32.63 5.48
N ARG A 20 3.00 32.46 4.45
CA ARG A 20 3.08 31.18 3.74
C ARG A 20 3.53 30.21 4.82
N ALA A 21 2.69 29.23 5.16
CA ALA A 21 3.12 28.14 6.02
C ALA A 21 4.44 27.60 5.45
N PRO A 22 5.47 27.33 6.26
CA PRO A 22 6.64 26.63 5.77
C PRO A 22 6.14 25.33 5.12
N SER A 23 6.64 25.03 3.92
CA SER A 23 6.42 23.74 3.25
C SER A 23 6.54 22.64 4.30
N MET A 24 5.40 22.07 4.71
CA MET A 24 5.40 21.01 5.70
C MET A 24 5.89 19.77 4.97
N VAL A 25 7.18 19.49 5.09
CA VAL A 25 7.64 18.10 5.03
C VAL A 25 6.78 17.36 6.05
N ARG A 26 5.78 16.61 5.58
CA ARG A 26 4.92 15.84 6.46
C ARG A 26 5.83 14.85 7.18
N THR A 27 5.87 14.95 8.51
CA THR A 27 6.68 14.05 9.34
C THR A 27 6.22 12.63 9.10
N THR A 28 7.14 11.74 8.71
CA THR A 28 6.84 10.34 8.45
C THR A 28 6.38 9.66 9.73
N VAL A 29 5.63 8.56 9.62
CA VAL A 29 5.25 7.79 10.82
C VAL A 29 6.50 7.21 11.51
N GLN A 30 7.52 6.85 10.73
CA GLN A 30 8.81 6.43 11.27
C GLN A 30 9.48 7.52 12.14
N ASP A 31 9.49 8.77 11.67
CA ASP A 31 10.07 9.88 12.43
C ASP A 31 9.21 10.23 13.65
N LEU A 32 7.88 10.19 13.52
CA LEU A 32 6.96 10.40 14.64
C LEU A 32 7.16 9.33 15.72
N ALA A 33 7.19 8.05 15.34
CA ALA A 33 7.36 6.94 16.27
C ALA A 33 8.68 7.01 17.05
N ALA A 34 9.72 7.62 16.49
CA ALA A 34 10.99 7.84 17.18
C ALA A 34 10.97 9.07 18.13
N ALA A 35 10.04 10.01 17.91
CA ALA A 35 10.01 11.30 18.59
C ALA A 35 8.95 11.42 19.69
N VAL A 36 7.90 10.58 19.67
CA VAL A 36 6.78 10.66 20.62
C VAL A 36 6.52 9.32 21.33
N GLU A 37 6.12 9.40 22.60
CA GLU A 37 5.72 8.22 23.39
C GLU A 37 4.34 7.70 22.98
N GLU A 38 3.43 8.60 22.61
CA GLU A 38 2.06 8.26 22.18
C GLU A 38 1.76 8.84 20.79
N PRO A 39 1.04 8.11 19.92
CA PRO A 39 0.69 8.59 18.59
C PRO A 39 -0.19 9.85 18.68
N PRO A 40 0.05 10.87 17.83
CA PRO A 40 -0.83 12.04 17.77
C PRO A 40 -2.27 11.65 17.51
N ARG A 41 -3.22 12.45 18.04
CA ARG A 41 -4.67 12.18 17.97
C ARG A 41 -5.20 11.80 16.60
N GLN A 42 -4.62 12.37 15.54
CA GLN A 42 -5.01 12.07 14.16
C GLN A 42 -4.76 10.62 13.74
N TYR A 43 -3.93 9.85 14.46
CA TYR A 43 -3.66 8.42 14.22
C TYR A 43 -4.37 7.49 15.22
N VAL A 44 -5.10 8.07 16.19
CA VAL A 44 -5.82 7.30 17.21
C VAL A 44 -7.22 7.02 16.70
N VAL A 45 -7.58 5.73 16.62
CA VAL A 45 -8.92 5.29 16.22
C VAL A 45 -9.96 5.80 17.22
N HIS A 46 -11.02 6.43 16.73
CA HIS A 46 -12.10 6.94 17.56
C HIS A 46 -12.82 5.80 18.29
N GLU A 47 -13.31 6.07 19.51
CA GLU A 47 -14.00 5.08 20.34
C GLU A 47 -15.18 4.41 19.63
N ARG A 48 -15.88 5.14 18.76
CA ARG A 48 -16.99 4.60 17.95
C ARG A 48 -16.56 3.52 16.96
N ASP A 49 -15.30 3.53 16.55
CA ASP A 49 -14.73 2.57 15.60
C ASP A 49 -13.94 1.45 16.30
N ARG A 50 -13.73 1.54 17.62
CA ARG A 50 -13.01 0.54 18.41
C ARG A 50 -13.78 -0.77 18.54
N ASP A 51 -15.10 -0.72 18.61
CA ASP A 51 -15.94 -1.92 18.74
C ASP A 51 -15.76 -2.88 17.55
N HIS A 52 -15.46 -2.35 16.35
CA HIS A 52 -15.12 -3.15 15.17
C HIS A 52 -13.73 -3.80 15.24
N LEU A 53 -12.77 -3.21 15.96
CA LEU A 53 -11.43 -3.77 16.15
C LEU A 53 -11.39 -4.85 17.24
N LEU A 54 -12.23 -4.70 18.26
CA LEU A 54 -12.35 -5.64 19.39
C LEU A 54 -13.17 -6.90 19.04
N ALA A 55 -13.94 -6.87 17.95
CA ALA A 55 -14.61 -8.06 17.39
C ALA A 55 -13.63 -9.17 16.92
N ALA A 56 -12.32 -8.94 16.97
CA ALA A 56 -11.29 -9.93 16.68
C ALA A 56 -11.17 -11.04 17.75
N ASP A 57 -11.72 -10.86 18.95
CA ASP A 57 -11.66 -11.86 20.04
C ASP A 57 -12.52 -13.11 19.76
N GLU A 58 -13.42 -13.06 18.76
CA GLU A 58 -14.22 -14.19 18.29
C GLU A 58 -14.02 -14.42 16.78
N MET A 59 -12.78 -14.68 16.33
CA MET A 59 -12.61 -15.20 14.96
C MET A 59 -13.28 -16.59 14.87
N PRO A 60 -14.33 -16.79 14.06
CA PRO A 60 -15.20 -17.96 14.19
C PRO A 60 -14.53 -19.27 13.78
N ASP A 61 -13.50 -19.21 12.93
CA ASP A 61 -12.75 -20.34 12.39
C ASP A 61 -11.37 -19.84 11.87
N PRO A 62 -10.36 -20.69 11.65
CA PRO A 62 -9.10 -20.25 11.03
C PRO A 62 -9.29 -19.87 9.57
N ILE A 63 -8.55 -18.85 9.10
CA ILE A 63 -8.56 -18.44 7.69
C ILE A 63 -8.23 -19.65 6.78
N PRO A 64 -9.03 -19.92 5.73
CA PRO A 64 -8.79 -21.07 4.85
C PRO A 64 -7.42 -21.01 4.19
N LEU A 65 -6.69 -22.13 4.20
CA LEU A 65 -5.39 -22.29 3.53
C LEU A 65 -5.53 -23.13 2.27
N ILE A 66 -5.27 -22.58 1.09
CA ILE A 66 -5.42 -23.24 -0.21
C ILE A 66 -4.07 -23.68 -0.78
N ASP A 67 -3.96 -24.95 -1.16
CA ASP A 67 -2.79 -25.51 -1.84
C ASP A 67 -2.85 -25.26 -3.35
N LEU A 68 -2.03 -24.32 -3.85
CA LEU A 68 -2.02 -23.97 -5.28
C LEU A 68 -1.50 -25.11 -6.16
N GLY A 69 -0.65 -25.99 -5.63
CA GLY A 69 -0.16 -27.17 -6.35
C GLY A 69 -1.24 -28.24 -6.55
N ARG A 70 -2.34 -28.17 -5.78
CA ARG A 70 -3.46 -29.13 -5.82
C ARG A 70 -4.75 -28.53 -6.35
N LEU A 71 -4.75 -27.30 -6.88
CA LEU A 71 -5.98 -26.63 -7.33
C LEU A 71 -6.82 -27.38 -8.37
N MET A 72 -6.22 -28.32 -9.11
CA MET A 72 -6.95 -29.16 -10.07
C MET A 72 -7.65 -30.36 -9.40
N ALA A 73 -7.35 -30.65 -8.13
CA ALA A 73 -8.01 -31.69 -7.36
C ALA A 73 -9.39 -31.21 -6.90
N ALA A 74 -10.39 -32.09 -6.98
CA ALA A 74 -11.78 -31.74 -6.70
C ALA A 74 -12.02 -31.26 -5.26
N ASP A 75 -11.30 -31.83 -4.30
CA ASP A 75 -11.36 -31.44 -2.88
C ASP A 75 -10.79 -30.03 -2.66
N GLU A 76 -9.65 -29.71 -3.27
CA GLU A 76 -9.02 -28.40 -3.12
C GLU A 76 -9.82 -27.30 -3.85
N ALA A 77 -10.39 -27.61 -5.02
CA ALA A 77 -11.29 -26.70 -5.73
C ALA A 77 -12.58 -26.45 -4.94
N HIS A 78 -13.12 -27.46 -4.24
CA HIS A 78 -14.26 -27.29 -3.33
C HIS A 78 -13.90 -26.38 -2.15
N LYS A 79 -12.73 -26.59 -1.54
CA LYS A 79 -12.21 -25.74 -0.46
C LYS A 79 -12.04 -24.28 -0.90
N LEU A 80 -11.53 -24.04 -2.11
CA LEU A 80 -11.43 -22.69 -2.68
C LEU A 80 -12.82 -22.06 -2.85
N ARG A 81 -13.81 -22.81 -3.36
CA ARG A 81 -15.19 -22.32 -3.48
C ARG A 81 -15.74 -21.90 -2.12
N GLU A 82 -15.61 -22.76 -1.12
CA GLU A 82 -16.11 -22.49 0.23
C GLU A 82 -15.48 -21.24 0.83
N ALA A 83 -14.14 -21.11 0.72
CA ALA A 83 -13.42 -19.93 1.18
C ALA A 83 -13.91 -18.63 0.50
N LEU A 84 -14.15 -18.67 -0.82
CA LEU A 84 -14.68 -17.51 -1.56
C LEU A 84 -16.11 -17.13 -1.12
N GLN A 85 -16.94 -18.09 -0.74
CA GLN A 85 -18.34 -17.85 -0.37
C GLN A 85 -18.51 -17.41 1.10
N THR A 86 -17.66 -17.89 1.99
CA THR A 86 -17.81 -17.71 3.44
C THR A 86 -16.86 -16.64 3.99
N TRP A 87 -15.61 -16.62 3.54
CA TRP A 87 -14.57 -15.73 4.03
C TRP A 87 -14.34 -14.53 3.11
N GLY A 88 -14.43 -14.72 1.79
CA GLY A 88 -14.01 -13.72 0.81
C GLY A 88 -12.49 -13.47 0.79
N LEU A 89 -11.71 -14.19 1.60
CA LEU A 89 -10.25 -14.18 1.67
C LEU A 89 -9.72 -15.58 2.02
N PHE A 90 -8.48 -15.87 1.65
CA PHE A 90 -7.81 -17.13 1.97
C PHE A 90 -6.29 -16.95 1.92
N LEU A 91 -5.58 -17.83 2.62
CA LEU A 91 -4.12 -17.99 2.53
C LEU A 91 -3.79 -19.00 1.43
N VAL A 92 -2.57 -18.94 0.89
CA VAL A 92 -2.09 -19.87 -0.13
C VAL A 92 -0.79 -20.55 0.30
N THR A 93 -0.65 -21.83 -0.04
CA THR A 93 0.60 -22.60 0.09
C THR A 93 0.96 -23.25 -1.25
N ASN A 94 2.18 -23.77 -1.36
CA ASN A 94 2.71 -24.39 -2.58
C ASN A 94 2.52 -23.50 -3.82
N HIS A 95 2.68 -22.18 -3.63
CA HIS A 95 2.42 -21.17 -4.65
C HIS A 95 3.52 -21.05 -5.71
N GLY A 96 4.64 -21.74 -5.53
CA GLY A 96 5.72 -21.83 -6.52
C GLY A 96 6.59 -20.56 -6.64
N ILE A 97 6.49 -19.63 -5.69
CA ILE A 97 7.47 -18.56 -5.53
C ILE A 97 8.60 -19.11 -4.67
N GLU A 98 9.83 -18.99 -5.16
CA GLU A 98 11.01 -19.40 -4.42
C GLU A 98 11.16 -18.57 -3.14
N GLU A 99 11.46 -19.23 -2.01
CA GLU A 99 11.68 -18.56 -0.73
C GLU A 99 12.75 -17.48 -0.82
N SER A 100 13.83 -17.74 -1.57
CA SER A 100 14.91 -16.77 -1.79
C SER A 100 14.45 -15.48 -2.46
N LEU A 101 13.45 -15.54 -3.35
CA LEU A 101 12.87 -14.37 -4.00
C LEU A 101 11.98 -13.57 -3.04
N MET A 102 11.21 -14.26 -2.20
CA MET A 102 10.42 -13.61 -1.15
C MET A 102 11.34 -12.91 -0.13
N ASP A 103 12.39 -13.59 0.30
CA ASP A 103 13.43 -13.05 1.19
C ASP A 103 14.14 -11.85 0.56
N ALA A 104 14.50 -11.94 -0.72
CA ALA A 104 15.13 -10.84 -1.45
C ALA A 104 14.19 -9.62 -1.52
N MET A 105 12.90 -9.82 -1.79
CA MET A 105 11.92 -8.73 -1.83
C MET A 105 11.74 -8.08 -0.46
N MET A 106 11.59 -8.90 0.60
CA MET A 106 11.49 -8.40 1.98
C MET A 106 12.76 -7.67 2.42
N SER A 107 13.94 -8.16 2.03
CA SER A 107 15.22 -7.49 2.32
C SER A 107 15.33 -6.17 1.56
N ALA A 108 14.99 -6.16 0.27
CA ALA A 108 15.07 -4.95 -0.55
C ALA A 108 14.13 -3.84 -0.03
N SER A 109 12.91 -4.22 0.36
CA SER A 109 11.97 -3.34 1.04
C SER A 109 12.55 -2.79 2.35
N ARG A 110 13.12 -3.67 3.18
CA ARG A 110 13.75 -3.29 4.45
C ARG A 110 14.89 -2.31 4.28
N ASP A 111 15.76 -2.58 3.32
CA ASP A 111 16.89 -1.73 3.02
C ASP A 111 16.43 -0.38 2.49
N PHE A 112 15.37 -0.33 1.67
CA PHE A 112 14.76 0.94 1.26
C PHE A 112 14.31 1.80 2.45
N PHE A 113 13.52 1.24 3.38
CA PHE A 113 13.01 2.01 4.53
C PHE A 113 14.08 2.37 5.57
N ARG A 114 15.22 1.69 5.58
CA ARG A 114 16.39 2.02 6.41
C ARG A 114 17.21 3.19 5.88
N GLN A 115 16.99 3.60 4.63
CA GLN A 115 17.71 4.72 4.05
C GLN A 115 17.40 6.04 4.77
N PRO A 116 18.32 7.02 4.69
CA PRO A 116 18.06 8.38 5.16
C PRO A 116 16.79 8.97 4.52
N PRO A 117 16.06 9.86 5.23
CA PRO A 117 14.88 10.53 4.70
C PRO A 117 15.11 11.18 3.34
N GLU A 118 16.29 11.75 3.09
CA GLU A 118 16.66 12.40 1.84
C GLU A 118 16.60 11.44 0.64
N GLU A 119 17.04 10.19 0.84
CA GLU A 119 17.02 9.17 -0.20
C GLU A 119 15.60 8.65 -0.44
N LYS A 120 14.84 8.39 0.63
CA LYS A 120 13.44 7.96 0.50
C LYS A 120 12.56 9.02 -0.16
N ASN A 121 12.83 10.30 0.12
CA ASN A 121 12.09 11.44 -0.45
C ASN A 121 12.32 11.63 -1.95
N LYS A 122 13.37 11.04 -2.54
CA LYS A 122 13.52 11.00 -4.02
C LYS A 122 12.38 10.24 -4.68
N CYS A 123 11.79 9.28 -3.97
CA CYS A 123 10.64 8.51 -4.42
C CYS A 123 9.30 9.13 -4.00
N SER A 124 9.26 10.36 -3.46
CA SER A 124 8.08 10.89 -2.77
C SER A 124 6.82 10.89 -3.63
N ASN A 125 5.67 10.61 -3.00
CA ASN A 125 4.35 10.81 -3.61
C ASN A 125 3.84 12.25 -3.47
N LEU A 126 4.59 13.16 -2.85
CA LEU A 126 4.26 14.58 -2.77
C LEU A 126 4.62 15.29 -4.09
N ILE A 127 3.70 16.10 -4.60
CA ILE A 127 3.91 16.93 -5.79
C ILE A 127 4.64 18.22 -5.39
N ASP A 128 5.34 18.86 -6.33
CA ASP A 128 6.14 20.08 -6.15
C ASP A 128 5.42 21.25 -5.47
N ASP A 129 4.08 21.28 -5.47
CA ASP A 129 3.31 22.29 -4.73
C ASP A 129 3.30 22.08 -3.21
N GLY A 130 3.77 20.92 -2.73
CA GLY A 130 3.89 20.58 -1.31
C GLY A 130 2.55 20.27 -0.63
N GLU A 131 1.45 20.22 -1.38
CA GLU A 131 0.10 20.07 -0.83
C GLU A 131 -0.62 18.84 -1.39
N HIS A 132 -0.31 18.43 -2.63
CA HIS A 132 -1.02 17.34 -3.29
C HIS A 132 -0.21 16.03 -3.30
N LEU A 133 -0.92 14.93 -3.09
CA LEU A 133 -0.38 13.58 -3.12
C LEU A 133 -0.78 12.88 -4.43
N GLU A 134 0.22 12.29 -5.08
CA GLU A 134 0.06 11.28 -6.11
C GLU A 134 -0.24 9.91 -5.50
N MET A 135 -0.81 9.05 -6.33
CA MET A 135 -1.06 7.66 -5.96
C MET A 135 0.27 6.92 -5.73
N GLU A 136 1.23 7.12 -6.63
CA GLU A 136 2.53 6.44 -6.64
C GLU A 136 3.60 7.22 -5.87
N GLY A 137 4.53 6.49 -5.26
CA GLY A 137 5.67 7.02 -4.52
C GLY A 137 5.65 6.67 -3.03
N TYR A 138 6.64 7.23 -2.33
CA TYR A 138 6.85 7.11 -0.89
C TYR A 138 6.13 8.20 -0.11
N GLY A 139 5.40 7.81 0.92
CA GLY A 139 4.75 8.73 1.85
C GLY A 139 3.56 8.09 2.54
N ASN A 140 2.60 8.90 2.99
CA ASN A 140 1.35 8.41 3.56
C ASN A 140 0.23 8.38 2.51
N ASP A 141 -0.83 7.65 2.80
CA ASP A 141 -2.03 7.60 1.96
C ASP A 141 -2.74 8.96 1.89
N LYS A 142 -3.44 9.19 0.76
CA LYS A 142 -4.28 10.36 0.58
C LYS A 142 -5.52 10.21 1.46
N VAL A 143 -5.69 11.12 2.42
CA VAL A 143 -6.90 11.20 3.23
C VAL A 143 -8.00 11.81 2.36
N VAL A 144 -9.00 10.99 2.00
CA VAL A 144 -10.09 11.41 1.12
C VAL A 144 -11.07 12.35 1.86
N THR A 145 -11.20 12.22 3.18
CA THR A 145 -12.05 13.06 4.03
C THR A 145 -11.36 13.40 5.36
N PRO A 146 -10.87 14.64 5.54
CA PRO A 146 -10.14 15.04 6.75
C PRO A 146 -10.96 15.01 8.05
N GLN A 147 -12.30 15.01 7.94
CA GLN A 147 -13.17 15.18 9.11
C GLN A 147 -13.46 13.89 9.89
N ASP A 148 -13.37 12.70 9.28
CA ASP A 148 -13.93 11.47 9.87
C ASP A 148 -13.02 10.23 9.81
N GLN A 149 -11.82 10.31 9.23
CA GLN A 149 -10.90 9.16 9.17
C GLN A 149 -9.56 9.50 9.83
N GLY A 150 -9.22 8.71 10.85
CA GLY A 150 -7.86 8.68 11.39
C GLY A 150 -6.85 8.31 10.30
N LEU A 151 -5.65 8.89 10.38
CA LEU A 151 -4.51 8.53 9.55
C LEU A 151 -4.01 7.13 9.93
N SER A 152 -3.62 6.37 8.92
CA SER A 152 -2.95 5.08 9.16
C SER A 152 -1.56 5.29 9.77
N TRP A 153 -1.22 4.50 10.79
CA TRP A 153 0.10 4.50 11.42
C TRP A 153 1.12 3.70 10.61
N ASN A 154 1.33 4.08 9.34
CA ASN A 154 2.34 3.49 8.49
C ASN A 154 2.84 4.47 7.42
N ASP A 155 4.10 4.29 7.04
CA ASP A 155 4.62 4.81 5.78
C ASP A 155 4.44 3.74 4.69
N ARG A 156 4.28 4.17 3.45
CA ARG A 156 4.17 3.26 2.31
C ARG A 156 5.02 3.70 1.14
N LEU A 157 5.46 2.74 0.34
CA LEU A 157 5.96 2.94 -1.01
C LEU A 157 4.99 2.21 -1.96
N HIS A 158 4.35 2.96 -2.86
CA HIS A 158 3.35 2.43 -3.80
C HIS A 158 3.81 2.65 -5.22
N LEU A 159 4.04 1.56 -5.96
CA LEU A 159 4.66 1.59 -7.28
C LEU A 159 3.81 0.84 -8.29
N ARG A 160 3.54 1.43 -9.45
CA ARG A 160 2.91 0.71 -10.55
C ARG A 160 3.90 -0.27 -11.17
N VAL A 161 3.54 -1.55 -11.19
CA VAL A 161 4.30 -2.64 -11.81
C VAL A 161 3.66 -3.13 -13.12
N GLU A 162 2.39 -2.82 -13.39
CA GLU A 162 1.74 -3.07 -14.68
C GLU A 162 0.72 -1.97 -15.03
N PRO A 163 0.50 -1.71 -16.34
CA PRO A 163 1.21 -2.29 -17.47
C PRO A 163 2.64 -1.75 -17.59
N GLN A 164 3.53 -2.49 -18.27
CA GLN A 164 4.97 -2.18 -18.34
C GLN A 164 5.30 -0.77 -18.86
N ASP A 165 4.53 -0.28 -19.83
CA ASP A 165 4.70 1.03 -20.47
C ASP A 165 4.19 2.20 -19.62
N GLU A 166 3.38 1.93 -18.59
CA GLU A 166 2.89 2.95 -17.65
C GLU A 166 3.73 3.02 -16.35
N ARG A 167 4.81 2.24 -16.22
CA ARG A 167 5.66 2.24 -15.02
C ARG A 167 6.38 3.58 -14.84
N ASN A 168 6.12 4.26 -13.74
CA ASN A 168 6.80 5.51 -13.41
C ASN A 168 8.12 5.25 -12.65
N PHE A 169 9.20 4.92 -13.37
CA PHE A 169 10.51 4.65 -12.76
C PHE A 169 11.11 5.85 -12.00
N ALA A 170 10.63 7.07 -12.20
CA ALA A 170 11.07 8.22 -11.40
C ALA A 170 10.65 8.11 -9.92
N LYS A 171 9.63 7.31 -9.61
CA LYS A 171 9.17 7.04 -8.24
C LYS A 171 9.82 5.79 -7.63
N TRP A 172 10.63 5.05 -8.39
CA TRP A 172 11.19 3.79 -7.94
C TRP A 172 12.50 4.02 -7.17
N PRO A 173 12.78 3.23 -6.11
CA PRO A 173 14.07 3.27 -5.44
C PRO A 173 15.22 2.91 -6.39
N THR A 174 16.31 3.67 -6.31
CA THR A 174 17.60 3.30 -6.92
C THR A 174 18.48 2.49 -5.98
N HIS A 175 18.14 2.47 -4.69
CA HIS A 175 18.80 1.71 -3.65
C HIS A 175 17.79 0.91 -2.82
N PRO A 176 18.08 -0.37 -2.49
CA PRO A 176 19.23 -1.14 -2.99
C PRO A 176 19.20 -1.31 -4.52
N GLU A 177 20.36 -1.47 -5.15
CA GLU A 177 20.46 -1.55 -6.63
C GLU A 177 19.63 -2.70 -7.21
N SER A 178 19.45 -3.76 -6.42
CA SER A 178 18.62 -4.93 -6.75
C SER A 178 17.11 -4.69 -6.66
N PHE A 179 16.66 -3.61 -6.02
CA PHE A 179 15.25 -3.40 -5.67
C PHE A 179 14.33 -3.57 -6.88
N ARG A 180 14.67 -2.88 -7.98
CA ARG A 180 13.87 -2.88 -9.20
C ARG A 180 13.73 -4.28 -9.81
N ASP A 181 14.84 -5.00 -9.94
CA ASP A 181 14.86 -6.29 -10.61
C ASP A 181 14.14 -7.36 -9.78
N VAL A 182 14.38 -7.36 -8.46
CA VAL A 182 13.70 -8.23 -7.50
C VAL A 182 12.19 -7.96 -7.52
N LEU A 183 11.77 -6.69 -7.50
CA LEU A 183 10.36 -6.33 -7.54
C LEU A 183 9.67 -6.78 -8.82
N LEU A 184 10.32 -6.59 -9.97
CA LEU A 184 9.75 -7.00 -11.27
C LEU A 184 9.62 -8.51 -11.39
N GLU A 185 10.60 -9.28 -10.91
CA GLU A 185 10.52 -10.73 -10.88
C GLU A 185 9.41 -11.19 -9.91
N TYR A 186 9.36 -10.63 -8.70
CA TYR A 186 8.31 -10.93 -7.73
C TYR A 186 6.90 -10.61 -8.26
N ALA A 187 6.73 -9.47 -8.94
CA ALA A 187 5.48 -9.08 -9.59
C ALA A 187 5.08 -10.05 -10.70
N SER A 188 6.03 -10.48 -11.53
CA SER A 188 5.82 -11.47 -12.58
C SER A 188 5.33 -12.81 -12.00
N ARG A 189 5.93 -13.28 -10.91
CA ARG A 189 5.50 -14.52 -10.23
C ARG A 189 4.12 -14.39 -9.60
N THR A 190 3.85 -13.27 -8.94
CA THR A 190 2.54 -13.00 -8.32
C THR A 190 1.43 -12.90 -9.37
N LYS A 191 1.71 -12.30 -10.54
CA LYS A 191 0.78 -12.26 -11.68
C LYS A 191 0.37 -13.66 -12.13
N ARG A 192 1.32 -14.61 -12.20
CA ARG A 192 1.02 -16.01 -12.57
C ARG A 192 0.12 -16.70 -11.54
N ILE A 193 0.35 -16.46 -10.25
CA ILE A 193 -0.53 -16.97 -9.17
C ILE A 193 -1.93 -16.41 -9.32
N ARG A 194 -2.06 -15.09 -9.51
CA ARG A 194 -3.36 -14.44 -9.78
C ARG A 194 -4.06 -15.12 -10.95
N ASP A 195 -3.39 -15.29 -12.07
CA ASP A 195 -3.99 -15.90 -13.28
C ASP A 195 -4.43 -17.34 -13.02
N LEU A 196 -3.65 -18.12 -12.28
CA LEU A 196 -4.01 -19.48 -11.86
C LEU A 196 -5.28 -19.49 -10.98
N ILE A 197 -5.36 -18.60 -10.00
CA ILE A 197 -6.53 -18.47 -9.12
C ILE A 197 -7.75 -18.05 -9.95
N LEU A 198 -7.63 -17.04 -10.81
CA LEU A 198 -8.73 -16.56 -11.65
C LEU A 198 -9.27 -17.65 -12.59
N ARG A 199 -8.38 -18.45 -13.20
CA ARG A 199 -8.75 -19.62 -14.01
C ARG A 199 -9.48 -20.68 -13.19
N SER A 200 -9.04 -20.90 -11.96
CA SER A 200 -9.67 -21.86 -11.04
C SER A 200 -11.06 -21.39 -10.63
N ILE A 201 -11.24 -20.09 -10.36
CA ILE A 201 -12.55 -19.48 -10.09
C ILE A 201 -13.48 -19.62 -11.30
N ALA A 202 -12.98 -19.38 -12.52
CA ALA A 202 -13.77 -19.57 -13.73
C ALA A 202 -14.29 -21.02 -13.85
N LYS A 203 -13.42 -22.02 -13.64
CA LYS A 203 -13.79 -23.44 -13.64
C LYS A 203 -14.82 -23.76 -12.55
N ILE A 204 -14.64 -23.24 -11.34
CA ILE A 204 -15.60 -23.37 -10.24
C ILE A 204 -16.97 -22.80 -10.63
N LEU A 205 -17.02 -21.75 -11.43
CA LEU A 205 -18.28 -21.14 -11.89
C LEU A 205 -18.80 -21.73 -13.21
N ASP A 206 -18.19 -22.81 -13.72
CA ASP A 206 -18.53 -23.43 -15.01
C ASP A 206 -18.47 -22.43 -16.18
N LEU A 207 -17.46 -21.55 -16.15
CA LEU A 207 -17.15 -20.57 -17.19
C LEU A 207 -15.94 -21.00 -18.01
N ASP A 208 -15.74 -20.34 -19.15
CA ASP A 208 -14.49 -20.43 -19.91
C ASP A 208 -13.28 -20.12 -19.01
N GLU A 209 -12.24 -20.95 -19.07
CA GLU A 209 -11.10 -20.88 -18.15
C GLU A 209 -10.42 -19.50 -18.16
N ASP A 210 -10.38 -18.85 -19.32
CA ASP A 210 -9.73 -17.54 -19.47
C ASP A 210 -10.70 -16.37 -19.29
N TYR A 211 -11.96 -16.62 -18.88
CA TYR A 211 -12.99 -15.59 -18.74
C TYR A 211 -12.53 -14.41 -17.87
N PHE A 212 -12.13 -14.67 -16.63
CA PHE A 212 -11.70 -13.61 -15.71
C PHE A 212 -10.32 -13.05 -16.06
N VAL A 213 -9.39 -13.90 -16.51
CA VAL A 213 -8.06 -13.47 -16.93
C VAL A 213 -8.19 -12.46 -18.07
N ASN A 214 -9.03 -12.70 -19.08
CA ASN A 214 -9.22 -11.78 -20.20
C ASN A 214 -9.93 -10.47 -19.81
N LYS A 215 -10.81 -10.51 -18.81
CA LYS A 215 -11.50 -9.33 -18.29
C LYS A 215 -10.60 -8.44 -17.44
N ILE A 216 -9.71 -9.05 -16.66
CA ILE A 216 -8.82 -8.34 -15.73
C ILE A 216 -7.50 -7.96 -16.44
N SER A 217 -6.87 -8.87 -17.18
CA SER A 217 -5.51 -8.66 -17.72
C SER A 217 -5.41 -7.57 -18.78
N ASN A 218 -6.48 -7.31 -19.53
CA ASN A 218 -6.46 -6.30 -20.60
C ASN A 218 -6.57 -4.86 -20.08
N THR A 219 -6.86 -4.66 -18.79
CA THR A 219 -7.13 -3.32 -18.22
C THR A 219 -6.59 -3.12 -16.79
N ALA A 220 -6.15 -4.18 -16.11
CA ALA A 220 -5.74 -4.11 -14.71
C ALA A 220 -4.38 -3.44 -14.55
N ARG A 221 -4.34 -2.47 -13.64
CA ARG A 221 -3.10 -1.85 -13.17
C ARG A 221 -2.59 -2.64 -11.99
N GLY A 222 -1.40 -3.21 -12.13
CA GLY A 222 -0.71 -3.88 -11.04
C GLY A 222 0.08 -2.88 -10.24
N PHE A 223 -0.03 -2.96 -8.92
CA PHE A 223 0.72 -2.11 -8.01
C PHE A 223 1.37 -2.92 -6.90
N ALA A 224 2.65 -2.62 -6.65
CA ALA A 224 3.34 -3.07 -5.47
C ALA A 224 3.19 -2.04 -4.35
N ARG A 225 2.86 -2.52 -3.16
CA ARG A 225 2.75 -1.72 -1.94
C ARG A 225 3.64 -2.35 -0.88
N GLU A 226 4.68 -1.59 -0.54
CA GLU A 226 5.57 -1.89 0.56
C GLU A 226 5.19 -1.00 1.74
N MET A 227 4.99 -1.60 2.92
CA MET A 227 4.62 -0.86 4.12
C MET A 227 5.75 -0.92 5.14
N GLY A 228 6.12 0.25 5.65
CA GLY A 228 7.01 0.40 6.79
C GLY A 228 6.19 0.89 7.98
N ASN A 229 6.16 0.11 9.06
CA ASN A 229 5.63 0.61 10.32
C ASN A 229 6.77 1.11 11.23
N GLY A 230 6.45 1.99 12.18
CA GLY A 230 7.42 2.57 13.12
C GLY A 230 8.15 1.54 13.99
N THR A 231 7.76 0.26 13.94
CA THR A 231 8.33 -0.85 14.71
C THR A 231 9.14 -1.85 13.87
N MET A 232 9.61 -1.47 12.67
CA MET A 232 10.38 -2.31 11.74
C MET A 232 9.67 -3.55 11.17
N SER A 233 8.40 -3.77 11.47
CA SER A 233 7.62 -4.81 10.78
C SER A 233 7.22 -4.28 9.41
N GLN A 234 7.51 -5.08 8.39
CA GLN A 234 7.29 -4.73 6.99
C GLN A 234 6.50 -5.81 6.29
N SER A 235 5.64 -5.38 5.39
CA SER A 235 4.85 -6.27 4.54
C SER A 235 4.92 -5.79 3.10
N SER A 236 5.17 -6.74 2.20
CA SER A 236 5.19 -6.54 0.75
C SER A 236 3.93 -7.18 0.17
N LEU A 237 3.10 -6.38 -0.49
CA LEU A 237 1.87 -6.85 -1.13
C LEU A 237 1.75 -6.28 -2.53
N ILE A 238 1.41 -7.14 -3.50
CA ILE A 238 1.06 -6.71 -4.86
C ILE A 238 -0.44 -6.86 -5.02
N HIS A 239 -1.11 -5.76 -5.39
CA HIS A 239 -2.52 -5.74 -5.73
C HIS A 239 -2.71 -5.45 -7.21
N TRP A 240 -3.83 -5.93 -7.74
CA TRP A 240 -4.20 -5.92 -9.17
C TRP A 240 -5.60 -5.37 -9.35
#